data_AF-A0AAD6YC02-F1
#
_entry.id   AF-A0AAD6YC02-F1
#
_cell.length_a   1.000
_cell.length_b   1.000
_cell.length_c   1.000
_cell.angle_alpha   90.00
_cell.angle_beta   90.00
_cell.angle_gamma   90.00
#
_symmetry.space_group_name_H-M   'P 1'
#
loop_
_entity.id
_entity.type
_entity.pdbx_description
1 polymer ?
#
loop_
_entity_poly.entity_id
_entity_poly.type
_entity_poly.pdbx_seq_one_letter_code
_entity_poly.pdbx_strand_id
1 'polypeptide(L)'
;MSADAHDPESLKTYAAGGRWHLSLHPDVEKHAPHSALRFGSFMHPTHATLTSPLPLERHLAWTSRDHRKHRHTDADPHTGRRRHSPGTLSKLANMRRIEYWNISWWVAILFTVGSVVWVVNGFIAFLPFVNSGVAEDDSGVGWTVWLGATIFEFGALAGLWEALNRADAADFGWNVHSLLHGDSERSTGNSSQQKNLKPPRTKWIWFSMDGKYFHELGFLAAFVQYLAATIFWISGFTAIPTIQNAIAPHTGLIDGVFWTPQVIGGCGFVIASTLTMIETQQRWYIPAPASLGWHVGFWNLVGGVGFALCGALGYALNDSNGIAYQSSCSTFWGSWAFLIGSVIQWYESVNPVENG
;
A
#
# COMPACT_ATOMS: atom_id res chain seq x y z
N MET A 1 6.08 -15.66 57.44
CA MET A 1 4.81 -14.96 57.13
C MET A 1 5.20 -13.86 56.14
N SER A 2 5.30 -14.16 54.84
CA SER A 2 4.21 -14.33 53.86
C SER A 2 3.66 -12.99 53.38
N ALA A 3 3.54 -12.90 52.05
CA ALA A 3 2.96 -11.83 51.21
C ALA A 3 3.93 -10.64 50.99
N ASP A 4 4.15 -10.14 49.77
CA ASP A 4 3.19 -10.03 48.68
C ASP A 4 3.69 -10.58 47.34
N ALA A 5 2.75 -11.31 46.72
CA ALA A 5 2.84 -11.87 45.40
C ALA A 5 2.89 -10.75 44.35
N HIS A 6 3.72 -10.97 43.32
CA HIS A 6 3.64 -10.26 42.06
C HIS A 6 2.20 -10.29 41.53
N ASP A 7 1.53 -9.14 41.61
CA ASP A 7 0.22 -8.93 41.04
C ASP A 7 0.33 -8.80 39.50
N PRO A 8 -0.19 -9.77 38.72
CA PRO A 8 -0.21 -9.70 37.25
C PRO A 8 -1.19 -8.65 36.71
N GLU A 9 -1.99 -7.98 37.55
CA GLU A 9 -2.85 -6.86 37.13
C GLU A 9 -2.11 -5.52 36.99
N SER A 10 -0.95 -5.34 37.62
CA SER A 10 -0.15 -4.12 37.47
C SER A 10 0.43 -3.91 36.06
N LEU A 11 0.47 -4.97 35.24
CA LEU A 11 0.80 -4.90 33.81
C LEU A 11 -0.42 -4.66 32.90
N LYS A 12 -1.64 -4.70 33.45
CA LYS A 12 -2.88 -4.45 32.70
C LYS A 12 -3.35 -2.99 32.75
N THR A 13 -2.74 -2.15 33.58
CA THR A 13 -3.17 -0.75 33.74
C THR A 13 -2.46 0.28 32.83
N TYR A 14 -1.50 -0.14 31.99
CA TYR A 14 -0.96 0.71 30.90
C TYR A 14 -1.76 0.61 29.59
N ALA A 15 -2.89 -0.11 29.60
CA ALA A 15 -3.76 -0.33 28.44
C ALA A 15 -4.99 0.61 28.35
N ALA A 16 -5.12 1.60 29.25
CA ALA A 16 -6.26 2.51 29.26
C ALA A 16 -5.88 3.90 28.71
N GLY A 17 -6.14 4.14 27.41
CA GLY A 17 -6.28 5.49 26.85
C GLY A 17 -5.26 5.97 25.80
N GLY A 18 -4.32 5.15 25.36
CA GLY A 18 -3.32 5.55 24.38
C GLY A 18 -3.69 5.16 22.95
N ARG A 19 -3.78 6.13 22.02
CA ARG A 19 -3.99 5.87 20.57
C ARG A 19 -2.96 4.93 19.93
N TRP A 20 -1.89 4.56 20.61
CA TRP A 20 -0.73 3.84 20.08
C TRP A 20 -0.85 2.33 20.31
N HIS A 21 -0.71 1.53 19.25
CA HIS A 21 -0.91 0.07 19.31
C HIS A 21 0.38 -0.74 19.11
N LEU A 22 1.49 -0.13 18.68
CA LEU A 22 2.75 -0.83 18.44
C LEU A 22 3.53 -1.08 19.73
N SER A 23 4.14 -2.26 19.83
CA SER A 23 5.09 -2.56 20.90
C SER A 23 6.38 -1.77 20.67
N LEU A 24 6.84 -1.06 21.70
CA LEU A 24 8.12 -0.34 21.68
C LEU A 24 9.16 -1.13 22.47
N HIS A 25 10.43 -0.95 22.11
CA HIS A 25 11.53 -1.38 22.98
C HIS A 25 11.41 -0.65 24.34
N PRO A 26 11.75 -1.28 25.48
CA PRO A 26 11.67 -0.62 26.79
C PRO A 26 12.44 0.70 26.87
N ASP A 27 13.56 0.78 26.14
CA ASP A 27 14.42 1.98 26.07
C ASP A 27 14.02 2.94 24.94
N VAL A 28 12.79 2.83 24.42
CA VAL A 28 12.27 3.77 23.41
C VAL A 28 11.04 4.48 23.93
N GLU A 29 11.14 5.80 23.99
CA GLU A 29 10.02 6.68 24.30
C GLU A 29 9.37 7.20 23.02
N LYS A 30 8.07 7.45 23.10
CA LYS A 30 7.28 8.03 22.00
C LYS A 30 6.86 9.45 22.37
N HIS A 31 7.05 10.37 21.44
CA HIS A 31 6.66 11.76 21.58
C HIS A 31 5.74 12.19 20.41
N ALA A 32 4.80 13.08 20.73
CA ALA A 32 3.90 13.73 19.77
C ALA A 32 3.15 12.80 18.79
N PRO A 33 2.52 11.69 19.24
CA PRO A 33 1.74 10.84 18.35
C PRO A 33 0.54 11.60 17.80
N HIS A 34 0.40 11.67 16.49
CA HIS A 34 -0.73 12.32 15.83
C HIS A 34 -1.16 11.59 14.56
N SER A 35 -2.38 11.89 14.10
CA SER A 35 -2.97 11.37 12.86
C SER A 35 -3.49 12.53 12.02
N ALA A 36 -3.44 12.38 10.70
CA ALA A 36 -3.98 13.35 9.75
C ALA A 36 -5.47 13.62 9.97
N LEU A 37 -6.21 12.56 10.32
CA LEU A 37 -7.63 12.61 10.71
C LEU A 37 -7.72 12.71 12.23
N ARG A 38 -8.12 13.88 12.73
CA ARG A 38 -8.36 14.12 14.16
C ARG A 38 -9.81 13.80 14.57
N PHE A 39 -10.38 12.70 14.07
CA PHE A 39 -11.71 12.23 14.51
C PHE A 39 -11.62 11.54 15.88
N GLY A 40 -11.51 12.35 16.94
CA GLY A 40 -11.37 11.84 18.30
C GLY A 40 -10.18 10.89 18.46
N SER A 41 -10.26 9.97 19.42
CA SER A 41 -9.25 8.91 19.66
C SER A 41 -9.48 7.65 18.83
N PHE A 42 -10.34 7.70 17.81
CA PHE A 42 -10.76 6.53 17.04
C PHE A 42 -9.67 6.03 16.08
N MET A 43 -8.89 6.94 15.47
CA MET A 43 -7.82 6.54 14.55
C MET A 43 -6.47 6.45 15.25
N HIS A 44 -5.71 5.41 14.94
CA HIS A 44 -4.33 5.25 15.35
C HIS A 44 -3.43 6.34 14.73
N PRO A 45 -2.34 6.74 15.41
CA PRO A 45 -1.39 7.73 14.91
C PRO A 45 -0.76 7.27 13.60
N THR A 46 -0.64 8.20 12.66
CA THR A 46 0.15 7.99 11.45
C THR A 46 1.57 8.52 11.58
N HIS A 47 1.83 9.36 12.59
CA HIS A 47 3.13 9.98 12.83
C HIS A 47 3.45 9.99 14.32
N ALA A 48 4.73 9.81 14.65
CA ALA A 48 5.30 9.99 15.98
C ALA A 48 6.79 10.27 15.89
N THR A 49 7.38 10.82 16.96
CA THR A 49 8.83 10.85 17.12
C THR A 49 9.23 9.80 18.14
N LEU A 50 10.15 8.91 17.77
CA LEU A 50 10.70 7.89 18.67
C LEU A 50 12.07 8.32 19.14
N THR A 51 12.34 8.18 20.43
CA THR A 51 13.61 8.59 21.07
C THR A 51 14.18 7.46 21.91
N SER A 52 15.51 7.36 21.98
CA SER A 52 16.18 6.44 22.90
C SER A 52 17.14 7.22 23.81
N PRO A 53 17.15 6.96 25.13
CA PRO A 53 17.99 7.68 26.08
C PRO A 53 19.45 7.15 26.15
N LEU A 54 19.86 6.18 25.33
CA LEU A 54 21.19 5.55 25.36
C LEU A 54 22.08 6.00 24.19
N PRO A 55 23.42 6.08 24.39
CA PRO A 55 24.17 7.26 24.84
C PRO A 55 24.22 8.43 23.84
N LEU A 56 23.62 8.32 22.65
CA LEU A 56 23.42 9.42 21.72
C LEU A 56 21.90 9.60 21.60
N GLU A 57 21.37 10.73 22.03
CA GLU A 57 19.96 11.06 21.85
C GLU A 57 19.65 11.03 20.34
N ARG A 58 19.02 9.94 19.89
CA ARG A 58 18.61 9.76 18.50
C ARG A 58 17.11 9.93 18.42
N HIS A 59 16.68 10.87 17.58
CA HIS A 59 15.28 11.08 17.25
C HIS A 59 14.99 10.43 15.90
N LEU A 60 14.00 9.55 15.83
CA LEU A 60 13.48 9.04 14.58
C LEU A 60 12.08 9.58 14.33
N ALA A 61 11.89 10.22 13.18
CA ALA A 61 10.56 10.48 12.65
C ALA A 61 9.96 9.15 12.17
N TRP A 62 8.98 8.65 12.92
CA TRP A 62 8.25 7.43 12.59
C TRP A 62 6.95 7.78 11.87
N THR A 63 6.65 7.04 10.81
CA THR A 63 5.34 7.08 10.14
C THR A 63 4.73 5.68 10.03
N SER A 64 3.40 5.59 10.06
CA SER A 64 2.68 4.31 9.91
C SER A 64 2.97 3.67 8.56
N ARG A 65 3.13 4.50 7.51
CA ARG A 65 3.47 4.03 6.17
C ARG A 65 4.87 3.44 6.13
N ASP A 66 5.88 4.17 6.60
CA ASP A 66 7.27 3.70 6.54
C ASP A 66 7.47 2.41 7.33
N HIS A 67 6.78 2.31 8.46
CA HIS A 67 6.70 1.10 9.28
C HIS A 67 6.09 -0.09 8.51
N ARG A 68 4.87 0.08 7.98
CA ARG A 68 4.17 -0.95 7.20
C ARG A 68 4.94 -1.37 5.94
N LYS A 69 5.67 -0.43 5.33
CA LYS A 69 6.45 -0.65 4.11
C LYS A 69 7.88 -1.17 4.37
N HIS A 70 8.22 -1.53 5.61
CA HIS A 70 9.54 -2.02 6.01
C HIS A 70 10.69 -1.09 5.58
N ARG A 71 10.46 0.23 5.64
CA ARG A 71 11.45 1.23 5.17
C ARG A 71 12.51 1.56 6.21
N HIS A 72 12.37 1.09 7.44
CA HIS A 72 13.38 1.21 8.49
C HIS A 72 14.31 -0.01 8.58
N THR A 73 14.12 -1.03 7.72
CA THR A 73 15.00 -2.19 7.64
C THR A 73 16.26 -1.83 6.85
N ASP A 74 17.41 -1.77 7.53
CA ASP A 74 18.68 -1.26 6.97
C ASP A 74 19.41 -2.26 6.06
N ALA A 75 19.21 -3.56 6.25
CA ALA A 75 19.89 -4.63 5.53
C ALA A 75 18.94 -5.74 5.10
N ASP A 76 19.25 -6.38 3.98
CA ASP A 76 18.55 -7.57 3.51
C ASP A 76 18.69 -8.71 4.54
N PRO A 77 17.58 -9.31 5.03
CA PRO A 77 17.63 -10.34 6.06
C PRO A 77 18.36 -11.63 5.66
N HIS A 78 18.45 -11.92 4.36
CA HIS A 78 19.03 -13.15 3.84
C HIS A 78 20.49 -12.96 3.40
N THR A 79 20.81 -11.80 2.83
CA THR A 79 22.14 -11.53 2.26
C THR A 79 23.00 -10.60 3.11
N GLY A 80 22.41 -9.92 4.11
CA GLY A 80 23.09 -8.92 4.94
C GLY A 80 23.53 -7.66 4.19
N ARG A 81 23.17 -7.52 2.91
CA ARG A 81 23.55 -6.37 2.10
C ARG A 81 22.77 -5.13 2.54
N ARG A 82 23.47 -4.00 2.67
CA ARG A 82 22.84 -2.71 2.99
C ARG A 82 21.83 -2.31 1.93
N ARG A 83 20.61 -1.97 2.37
CA ARG A 83 19.54 -1.45 1.51
C ARG A 83 19.73 0.03 1.23
N HIS A 84 20.26 0.77 2.19
CA HIS A 84 20.59 2.18 2.02
C HIS A 84 21.67 2.40 0.95
N SER A 85 21.46 3.38 0.08
CA SER A 85 22.40 3.74 -0.99
C SER A 85 22.54 5.26 -1.10
N PRO A 86 23.77 5.81 -1.00
CA PRO A 86 23.99 7.23 -1.15
C PRO A 86 23.86 7.67 -2.62
N GLY A 87 23.18 8.79 -2.86
CA GLY A 87 23.09 9.45 -4.16
C GLY A 87 21.94 8.95 -5.08
N THR A 88 21.48 9.84 -5.96
CA THR A 88 20.30 9.63 -6.81
C THR A 88 20.46 8.49 -7.82
N LEU A 89 21.64 8.37 -8.45
CA LEU A 89 21.91 7.29 -9.42
C LEU A 89 21.89 5.92 -8.75
N SER A 90 22.42 5.81 -7.53
CA SER A 90 22.39 4.58 -6.74
C SER A 90 20.97 4.19 -6.36
N LYS A 91 20.13 5.16 -5.96
CA LYS A 91 18.71 4.94 -5.65
C LYS A 91 17.91 4.48 -6.87
N LEU A 92 18.23 4.97 -8.07
CA LEU A 92 17.65 4.48 -9.32
C LEU A 92 18.16 3.06 -9.66
N ALA A 93 19.45 2.80 -9.47
CA ALA A 93 20.01 1.45 -9.67
C ALA A 93 19.37 0.41 -8.75
N ASN A 94 18.89 0.82 -7.56
CA ASN A 94 18.17 -0.07 -6.64
C ASN A 94 16.86 -0.62 -7.21
N MET A 95 16.24 0.02 -8.22
CA MET A 95 15.07 -0.54 -8.89
C MET A 95 15.39 -1.87 -9.59
N ARG A 96 16.66 -2.19 -9.85
CA ARG A 96 17.08 -3.49 -10.38
C ARG A 96 17.19 -4.58 -9.30
N ARG A 97 17.07 -4.22 -8.01
CA ARG A 97 17.13 -5.18 -6.91
C ARG A 97 15.81 -5.94 -6.81
N ILE A 98 15.94 -7.24 -6.63
CA ILE A 98 14.81 -8.15 -6.39
C ILE A 98 14.73 -8.37 -4.88
N GLU A 99 13.73 -7.76 -4.24
CA GLU A 99 13.47 -7.95 -2.81
C GLU A 99 12.32 -8.93 -2.60
N TYR A 100 12.47 -10.18 -3.06
CA TYR A 100 11.40 -11.19 -2.98
C TYR A 100 10.93 -11.50 -1.54
N TRP A 101 11.75 -11.19 -0.54
CA TRP A 101 11.42 -11.32 0.88
C TRP A 101 10.52 -10.19 1.40
N ASN A 102 10.49 -9.05 0.70
CA ASN A 102 9.74 -7.87 1.07
C ASN A 102 8.37 -7.88 0.37
N ILE A 103 7.29 -8.04 1.12
CA ILE A 103 5.95 -8.00 0.53
C ILE A 103 5.65 -6.67 -0.16
N SER A 104 6.19 -5.55 0.32
CA SER A 104 6.01 -4.24 -0.30
C SER A 104 6.57 -4.16 -1.72
N TRP A 105 7.62 -4.94 -2.01
CA TRP A 105 8.17 -5.08 -3.36
C TRP A 105 7.20 -5.84 -4.26
N TRP A 106 6.61 -6.95 -3.79
CA TRP A 106 5.59 -7.69 -4.55
C TRP A 106 4.36 -6.84 -4.87
N VAL A 107 3.87 -6.07 -3.89
CA VAL A 107 2.76 -5.13 -4.10
C VAL A 107 3.12 -4.16 -5.22
N ALA A 108 4.31 -3.55 -5.18
CA ALA A 108 4.74 -2.58 -6.18
C ALA A 108 4.89 -3.20 -7.57
N ILE A 109 5.49 -4.38 -7.68
CA ILE A 109 5.69 -5.08 -8.96
C ILE A 109 4.35 -5.50 -9.58
N LEU A 110 3.43 -6.06 -8.80
CA LEU A 110 2.11 -6.48 -9.31
C LEU A 110 1.34 -5.28 -9.87
N PHE A 111 1.26 -4.18 -9.13
CA PHE A 111 0.62 -2.96 -9.64
C PHE A 111 1.34 -2.37 -10.85
N THR A 112 2.67 -2.43 -10.91
CA THR A 112 3.43 -1.93 -12.06
C THR A 112 3.16 -2.76 -13.31
N VAL A 113 3.27 -4.09 -13.22
CA VAL A 113 3.02 -5.01 -14.35
C VAL A 113 1.56 -4.90 -14.81
N GLY A 114 0.61 -4.87 -13.87
CA GLY A 114 -0.80 -4.67 -14.20
C GLY A 114 -1.04 -3.32 -14.89
N SER A 115 -0.36 -2.25 -14.47
CA SER A 115 -0.51 -0.92 -15.06
C SER A 115 0.05 -0.86 -16.47
N VAL A 116 1.11 -1.62 -16.76
CA VAL A 116 1.61 -1.79 -18.14
C VAL A 116 0.54 -2.47 -19.01
N VAL A 117 -0.12 -3.51 -18.52
CA VAL A 117 -1.23 -4.16 -19.23
C VAL A 117 -2.38 -3.17 -19.48
N TRP A 118 -2.72 -2.35 -18.48
CA TRP A 118 -3.74 -1.30 -18.63
C TRP A 118 -3.33 -0.21 -19.64
N VAL A 119 -2.06 0.18 -19.69
CA VAL A 119 -1.57 1.13 -20.70
C VAL A 119 -1.70 0.52 -22.10
N VAL A 120 -1.34 -0.76 -22.28
CA VAL A 120 -1.55 -1.48 -23.54
C VAL A 120 -3.03 -1.52 -23.90
N ASN A 121 -3.91 -1.87 -22.95
CA ASN A 121 -5.36 -1.83 -23.13
C ASN A 121 -5.84 -0.45 -23.58
N GLY A 122 -5.38 0.61 -22.92
CA GLY A 122 -5.70 1.99 -23.27
C GLY A 122 -5.29 2.34 -24.69
N PHE A 123 -4.13 1.87 -25.16
CA PHE A 123 -3.74 2.05 -26.58
C PHE A 123 -4.67 1.31 -27.53
N ILE A 124 -4.99 0.04 -27.25
CA ILE A 124 -5.90 -0.75 -28.11
C ILE A 124 -7.28 -0.10 -28.18
N ALA A 125 -7.82 0.35 -27.04
CA ALA A 125 -9.14 0.96 -26.96
C ALA A 125 -9.21 2.39 -27.55
N PHE A 126 -8.16 3.19 -27.38
CA PHE A 126 -8.22 4.63 -27.71
C PHE A 126 -7.63 4.97 -29.09
N LEU A 127 -6.62 4.26 -29.58
CA LEU A 127 -5.96 4.61 -30.85
C LEU A 127 -6.89 4.64 -32.07
N PRO A 128 -7.85 3.70 -32.25
CA PRO A 128 -8.78 3.76 -33.39
C PRO A 128 -9.58 5.06 -33.48
N PHE A 129 -9.82 5.74 -32.35
CA PHE A 129 -10.53 7.03 -32.33
C PHE A 129 -9.69 8.21 -32.81
N VAL A 130 -8.36 8.13 -32.69
CA VAL A 130 -7.45 9.25 -33.03
C VAL A 130 -6.66 8.99 -34.32
N ASN A 131 -6.64 7.75 -34.80
CA ASN A 131 -5.95 7.36 -36.02
C ASN A 131 -6.76 6.30 -36.78
N SER A 132 -7.34 6.71 -37.93
CA SER A 132 -8.14 5.84 -38.80
C SER A 132 -7.34 4.70 -39.47
N GLY A 133 -6.01 4.72 -39.40
CA GLY A 133 -5.16 3.62 -39.86
C GLY A 133 -5.04 2.47 -38.87
N VAL A 134 -5.56 2.61 -37.64
CA VAL A 134 -5.56 1.57 -36.61
C VAL A 134 -6.93 0.91 -36.58
N ALA A 135 -6.97 -0.41 -36.77
CA ALA A 135 -8.22 -1.17 -36.70
C ALA A 135 -8.69 -1.34 -35.25
N GLU A 136 -10.02 -1.41 -35.07
CA GLU A 136 -10.63 -1.80 -33.81
C GLU A 136 -10.32 -3.26 -33.49
N ASP A 137 -9.98 -3.56 -32.22
CA ASP A 137 -9.65 -4.90 -31.74
C ASP A 137 -10.32 -5.16 -30.38
N ASP A 138 -11.63 -5.43 -30.43
CA ASP A 138 -12.44 -5.74 -29.25
C ASP A 138 -11.91 -6.95 -28.48
N SER A 139 -11.33 -7.92 -29.18
CA SER A 139 -10.73 -9.11 -28.56
C SER A 139 -9.49 -8.72 -27.74
N GLY A 140 -8.63 -7.89 -28.31
CA GLY A 140 -7.46 -7.32 -27.64
C GLY A 140 -7.84 -6.50 -26.41
N VAL A 141 -8.90 -5.67 -26.52
CA VAL A 141 -9.47 -4.96 -25.36
C VAL A 141 -9.91 -5.97 -24.29
N GLY A 142 -10.78 -6.92 -24.61
CA GLY A 142 -11.33 -7.88 -23.65
C GLY A 142 -10.27 -8.67 -22.88
N TRP A 143 -9.29 -9.24 -23.58
CA TRP A 143 -8.22 -10.01 -22.93
C TRP A 143 -7.31 -9.17 -22.05
N THR A 144 -7.00 -7.93 -22.45
CA THR A 144 -6.14 -7.05 -21.66
C THR A 144 -6.87 -6.48 -20.45
N VAL A 145 -8.18 -6.21 -20.53
CA VAL A 145 -9.02 -5.88 -19.34
C VAL A 145 -8.97 -7.03 -18.34
N TRP A 146 -9.24 -8.27 -18.78
CA TRP A 146 -9.21 -9.44 -17.90
C TRP A 146 -7.85 -9.63 -17.22
N LEU A 147 -6.77 -9.59 -18.01
CA LEU A 147 -5.41 -9.79 -17.51
C LEU A 147 -5.00 -8.67 -16.53
N GLY A 148 -5.27 -7.41 -16.89
CA GLY A 148 -4.96 -6.26 -16.05
C GLY A 148 -5.71 -6.28 -14.73
N ALA A 149 -7.01 -6.57 -14.75
CA ALA A 149 -7.84 -6.71 -13.56
C ALA A 149 -7.37 -7.87 -12.67
N THR A 150 -7.00 -9.01 -13.26
CA THR A 150 -6.50 -10.18 -12.51
C THR A 150 -5.20 -9.86 -11.78
N ILE A 151 -4.25 -9.19 -12.44
CA ILE A 151 -2.98 -8.81 -11.80
C ILE A 151 -3.22 -7.79 -10.68
N PHE A 152 -4.12 -6.83 -10.88
CA PHE A 152 -4.51 -5.85 -9.85
C PHE A 152 -5.16 -6.51 -8.64
N GLU A 153 -5.99 -7.54 -8.83
CA GLU A 153 -6.59 -8.31 -7.73
C GLU A 153 -5.52 -8.95 -6.85
N PHE A 154 -4.53 -9.64 -7.46
CA PHE A 154 -3.41 -10.20 -6.71
C PHE A 154 -2.55 -9.11 -6.04
N GLY A 155 -2.36 -7.96 -6.70
CA GLY A 155 -1.67 -6.81 -6.11
C GLY A 155 -2.40 -6.25 -4.89
N ALA A 156 -3.72 -6.16 -4.94
CA ALA A 156 -4.55 -5.70 -3.85
C ALA A 156 -4.58 -6.71 -2.68
N LEU A 157 -4.64 -8.01 -2.98
CA LEU A 157 -4.52 -9.08 -1.97
C LEU A 157 -3.15 -9.03 -1.26
N ALA A 158 -2.07 -8.86 -2.01
CA ALA A 158 -0.74 -8.67 -1.44
C ALA A 158 -0.67 -7.38 -0.58
N GLY A 159 -1.34 -6.31 -0.99
CA GLY A 159 -1.45 -5.07 -0.21
C GLY A 159 -2.21 -5.26 1.10
N LEU A 160 -3.27 -6.06 1.09
CA LEU A 160 -4.00 -6.45 2.30
C LEU A 160 -3.12 -7.27 3.24
N TRP A 161 -2.39 -8.26 2.71
CA TRP A 161 -1.43 -9.03 3.50
C TRP A 161 -0.30 -8.19 4.07
N GLU A 162 0.23 -7.22 3.32
CA GLU A 162 1.20 -6.25 3.83
C GLU A 162 0.65 -5.48 5.03
N ALA A 163 -0.60 -5.01 4.96
CA ALA A 163 -1.21 -4.28 6.05
C ALA A 163 -1.49 -5.16 7.29
N LEU A 164 -1.90 -6.41 7.07
CA LEU A 164 -2.13 -7.40 8.14
C LEU A 164 -0.84 -7.86 8.81
N ASN A 165 0.26 -7.97 8.05
CA ASN A 165 1.54 -8.48 8.50
C ASN A 165 2.57 -7.37 8.75
N ARG A 166 2.11 -6.16 9.07
CA ARG A 166 2.99 -5.16 9.67
C ARG A 166 3.58 -5.74 10.95
N ALA A 167 4.84 -5.44 11.26
CA ALA A 167 5.40 -5.84 12.54
C ALA A 167 4.59 -5.18 13.68
N ASP A 168 4.11 -5.97 14.64
CA ASP A 168 3.45 -5.47 15.86
C ASP A 168 4.46 -4.77 16.82
N ALA A 169 5.73 -4.73 16.45
CA ALA A 169 6.80 -4.01 17.13
C ALA A 169 7.39 -2.94 16.22
N ALA A 170 7.65 -1.74 16.73
CA ALA A 170 8.32 -0.69 15.96
C ALA A 170 9.80 -1.04 15.72
N ASP A 171 10.23 -1.03 14.45
CA ASP A 171 11.57 -1.48 14.04
C ASP A 171 12.71 -0.69 14.70
N PHE A 172 12.51 0.61 14.95
CA PHE A 172 13.56 1.52 15.43
C PHE A 172 14.26 1.05 16.71
N GLY A 173 13.54 0.75 17.78
CA GLY A 173 14.15 0.40 19.07
C GLY A 173 14.93 -0.91 19.04
N TRP A 174 14.41 -1.90 18.31
CA TRP A 174 15.08 -3.18 18.13
C TRP A 174 16.29 -3.07 17.21
N ASN A 175 16.21 -2.26 16.14
CA ASN A 175 17.33 -2.02 15.23
C ASN A 175 18.45 -1.22 15.91
N VAL A 176 18.13 -0.18 16.68
CA VAL A 176 19.11 0.60 17.47
C VAL A 176 19.81 -0.27 18.50
N HIS A 177 19.05 -1.07 19.27
CA HIS A 177 19.63 -2.01 20.23
C HIS A 177 20.56 -3.02 19.52
N SER A 178 20.13 -3.58 18.39
CA SER A 178 20.95 -4.50 17.58
C SER A 178 22.24 -3.85 17.10
N LEU A 179 22.22 -2.58 16.66
CA LEU A 179 23.41 -1.86 16.23
C LEU A 179 24.37 -1.53 17.39
N LEU A 180 23.84 -1.20 18.58
CA LEU A 180 24.66 -0.88 19.75
C LEU A 180 25.28 -2.13 20.40
N HIS A 181 24.57 -3.25 20.41
CA HIS A 181 24.99 -4.48 21.09
C HIS A 181 25.54 -5.55 20.14
N GLY A 182 25.30 -5.44 18.83
CA GLY A 182 25.62 -6.45 17.81
C GLY A 182 27.10 -6.61 17.45
N ASP A 183 27.98 -5.70 17.88
CA ASP A 183 29.44 -5.85 17.75
C ASP A 183 30.12 -6.33 19.05
N SER A 184 29.44 -6.24 20.20
CA SER A 184 30.04 -6.53 21.52
C SER A 184 29.88 -7.99 21.95
N GLU A 185 28.89 -8.73 21.42
CA GLU A 185 28.64 -10.14 21.80
C GLU A 185 29.64 -11.14 21.18
N ARG A 186 30.56 -10.71 20.32
CA ARG A 186 31.63 -11.60 19.80
C ARG A 186 32.84 -11.75 20.73
N SER A 187 32.98 -10.95 21.79
CA SER A 187 34.28 -10.86 22.47
C SER A 187 34.30 -10.99 23.99
N THR A 188 33.20 -10.90 24.74
CA THR A 188 33.32 -10.98 26.22
C THR A 188 32.13 -11.66 26.87
N GLY A 189 32.32 -12.92 27.24
CA GLY A 189 31.47 -13.58 28.23
C GLY A 189 31.72 -12.98 29.61
N ASN A 190 30.81 -12.13 30.07
CA ASN A 190 30.40 -11.96 31.47
C ASN A 190 29.55 -10.70 31.63
N SER A 191 28.22 -10.85 31.58
CA SER A 191 27.29 -9.96 32.29
C SER A 191 25.92 -10.64 32.44
N SER A 192 25.73 -11.19 33.63
CA SER A 192 24.44 -11.59 34.18
C SER A 192 23.47 -10.41 34.23
N GLN A 193 22.23 -10.61 33.74
CA GLN A 193 21.03 -9.76 33.85
C GLN A 193 20.70 -8.72 32.76
N GLN A 194 21.03 -8.92 31.49
CA GLN A 194 20.25 -8.29 30.40
C GLN A 194 19.49 -9.39 29.63
N LYS A 195 18.17 -9.47 29.87
CA LYS A 195 17.30 -10.33 29.06
C LYS A 195 17.47 -9.91 27.61
N ASN A 196 17.97 -10.83 26.80
CA ASN A 196 17.91 -10.81 25.34
C ASN A 196 16.42 -10.70 24.93
N LEU A 197 15.86 -9.49 25.00
CA LEU A 197 14.53 -9.18 24.55
C LEU A 197 14.58 -9.33 23.03
N LYS A 198 14.02 -10.43 22.52
CA LYS A 198 13.83 -10.60 21.08
C LYS A 198 12.53 -9.90 20.70
N PRO A 199 12.45 -9.26 19.52
CA PRO A 199 11.18 -8.75 19.04
C PRO A 199 10.15 -9.90 19.02
N PRO A 200 8.87 -9.62 19.36
CA PRO A 200 7.85 -10.65 19.41
C PRO A 200 7.76 -11.35 18.06
N ARG A 201 7.86 -12.69 18.07
CA ARG A 201 7.69 -13.51 16.86
C ARG A 201 6.23 -13.47 16.43
N THR A 202 5.92 -12.73 15.38
CA THR A 202 4.59 -12.72 14.77
C THR A 202 4.46 -13.90 13.81
N LYS A 203 3.31 -14.57 13.86
CA LYS A 203 2.93 -15.57 12.85
C LYS A 203 2.30 -14.85 11.68
N TRP A 204 2.47 -15.38 10.47
CA TRP A 204 1.83 -14.82 9.29
C TRP A 204 0.31 -14.87 9.40
N ILE A 205 -0.33 -13.74 9.14
CA ILE A 205 -1.78 -13.53 9.17
C ILE A 205 -2.28 -13.49 7.73
N TRP A 206 -3.04 -14.52 7.35
CA TRP A 206 -3.66 -14.58 6.03
C TRP A 206 -4.93 -13.73 5.95
N PHE A 207 -5.75 -13.78 7.01
CA PHE A 207 -6.99 -13.04 7.12
C PHE A 207 -7.26 -12.70 8.58
N SER A 208 -7.74 -11.49 8.84
CA SER A 208 -8.19 -11.04 10.16
C SER A 208 -9.28 -9.98 9.99
N MET A 209 -10.29 -10.06 10.86
CA MET A 209 -11.36 -9.07 10.99
C MET A 209 -11.36 -8.43 12.38
N ASP A 210 -10.22 -8.53 13.09
CA ASP A 210 -10.05 -7.88 14.39
C ASP A 210 -10.24 -6.36 14.26
N GLY A 211 -11.07 -5.79 15.13
CA GLY A 211 -11.41 -4.38 15.13
C GLY A 211 -10.17 -3.48 15.19
N LYS A 212 -9.07 -3.93 15.81
CA LYS A 212 -7.83 -3.14 15.92
C LYS A 212 -7.29 -2.63 14.57
N TYR A 213 -7.46 -3.40 13.49
CA TYR A 213 -6.97 -3.05 12.17
C TYR A 213 -7.76 -1.90 11.52
N PHE A 214 -9.05 -1.81 11.80
CA PHE A 214 -9.94 -0.81 11.20
C PHE A 214 -9.70 0.61 11.73
N HIS A 215 -8.90 0.75 12.78
CA HIS A 215 -8.45 2.02 13.31
C HIS A 215 -7.18 2.55 12.62
N GLU A 216 -6.66 1.84 11.61
CA GLU A 216 -5.46 2.23 10.87
C GLU A 216 -5.77 2.63 9.44
N LEU A 217 -5.25 3.79 9.04
CA LEU A 217 -5.45 4.29 7.69
C LEU A 217 -4.83 3.40 6.62
N GLY A 218 -3.62 2.88 6.86
CA GLY A 218 -2.95 1.97 5.92
C GLY A 218 -3.71 0.67 5.68
N PHE A 219 -4.30 0.09 6.75
CA PHE A 219 -5.15 -1.09 6.61
C PHE A 219 -6.47 -0.78 5.91
N LEU A 220 -7.15 0.31 6.31
CA LEU A 220 -8.41 0.70 5.68
C LEU A 220 -8.23 0.97 4.17
N ALA A 221 -7.14 1.64 3.79
CA ALA A 221 -6.79 1.86 2.39
C ALA A 221 -6.59 0.53 1.64
N ALA A 222 -5.80 -0.40 2.19
CA ALA A 222 -5.57 -1.71 1.57
C ALA A 222 -6.84 -2.58 1.50
N PHE A 223 -7.67 -2.54 2.53
CA PHE A 223 -8.94 -3.27 2.59
C PHE A 223 -9.95 -2.76 1.56
N VAL A 224 -10.13 -1.44 1.48
CA VAL A 224 -10.98 -0.82 0.45
C VAL A 224 -10.43 -1.10 -0.95
N GLN A 225 -9.11 -1.01 -1.14
CA GLN A 225 -8.47 -1.33 -2.42
C GLN A 225 -8.73 -2.78 -2.85
N TYR A 226 -8.66 -3.74 -1.91
CA TYR A 226 -8.97 -5.14 -2.18
C TYR A 226 -10.43 -5.33 -2.58
N LEU A 227 -11.39 -4.79 -1.80
CA LEU A 227 -12.82 -4.87 -2.16
C LEU A 227 -13.11 -4.23 -3.53
N ALA A 228 -12.49 -3.08 -3.80
CA ALA A 228 -12.63 -2.38 -5.06
C ALA A 228 -12.09 -3.21 -6.23
N ALA A 229 -10.92 -3.83 -6.07
CA ALA A 229 -10.32 -4.70 -7.07
C ALA A 229 -11.17 -5.94 -7.32
N THR A 230 -11.69 -6.59 -6.26
CA THR A 230 -12.52 -7.79 -6.39
C THR A 230 -13.81 -7.47 -7.16
N ILE A 231 -14.45 -6.33 -6.86
CA ILE A 231 -15.66 -5.89 -7.58
C ILE A 231 -15.31 -5.55 -9.04
N PHE A 232 -14.26 -4.78 -9.28
CA PHE A 232 -13.80 -4.44 -10.63
C PHE A 232 -13.45 -5.70 -11.45
N TRP A 233 -12.91 -6.74 -10.80
CA TRP A 233 -12.52 -7.98 -11.44
C TRP A 233 -13.68 -8.76 -12.05
N ILE A 234 -14.91 -8.57 -11.55
CA ILE A 234 -16.14 -9.09 -12.17
C ILE A 234 -16.23 -8.58 -13.62
N SER A 235 -16.01 -7.28 -13.84
CA SER A 235 -15.96 -6.69 -15.18
C SER A 235 -14.80 -7.21 -16.00
N GLY A 236 -13.66 -7.49 -15.36
CA GLY A 236 -12.52 -8.14 -16.00
C GLY A 236 -12.87 -9.51 -16.57
N PHE A 237 -13.58 -10.35 -15.82
CA PHE A 237 -14.05 -11.64 -16.31
C PHE A 237 -15.09 -11.52 -17.42
N THR A 238 -16.04 -10.59 -17.28
CA THR A 238 -17.08 -10.43 -18.29
C THR A 238 -16.58 -9.82 -19.59
N ALA A 239 -15.43 -9.11 -19.55
CA ALA A 239 -14.72 -8.61 -20.72
C ALA A 239 -14.14 -9.72 -21.64
N ILE A 240 -14.02 -10.96 -21.17
CA ILE A 240 -13.50 -12.06 -22.00
C ILE A 240 -14.37 -12.17 -23.26
N PRO A 241 -13.79 -12.22 -24.48
CA PRO A 241 -14.56 -12.03 -25.72
C PRO A 241 -15.78 -12.95 -25.86
N THR A 242 -15.65 -14.22 -25.49
CA THR A 242 -16.77 -15.18 -25.54
C THR A 242 -17.91 -14.82 -24.59
N ILE A 243 -17.59 -14.31 -23.39
CA ILE A 243 -18.58 -13.86 -22.41
C ILE A 243 -19.18 -12.53 -22.85
N GLN A 244 -18.33 -11.59 -23.25
CA GLN A 244 -18.74 -10.27 -23.72
C GLN A 244 -19.73 -10.37 -24.89
N ASN A 245 -19.45 -11.23 -25.88
CA ASN A 245 -20.34 -11.47 -27.01
C ASN A 245 -21.70 -12.07 -26.60
N ALA A 246 -21.73 -12.86 -25.52
CA ALA A 246 -22.96 -13.45 -25.02
C ALA A 246 -23.81 -12.44 -24.23
N ILE A 247 -23.19 -11.46 -23.56
CA ILE A 247 -23.90 -10.47 -22.74
C ILE A 247 -24.22 -9.16 -23.47
N ALA A 248 -23.46 -8.80 -24.51
CA ALA A 248 -23.62 -7.54 -25.25
C ALA A 248 -25.04 -7.32 -25.83
N PRO A 249 -25.77 -8.35 -26.32
CA PRO A 249 -27.15 -8.16 -26.79
C PRO A 249 -28.17 -7.84 -25.68
N HIS A 250 -27.79 -7.90 -24.41
CA HIS A 250 -28.68 -7.81 -23.26
C HIS A 250 -28.29 -6.62 -22.38
N THR A 251 -28.85 -5.43 -22.67
CA THR A 251 -28.48 -4.15 -22.02
C THR A 251 -28.46 -4.24 -20.49
N GLY A 252 -29.51 -4.78 -19.86
CA GLY A 252 -29.53 -4.91 -18.39
C GLY A 252 -28.46 -5.85 -17.83
N LEU A 253 -28.02 -6.85 -18.61
CA LEU A 253 -26.96 -7.77 -18.20
C LEU A 253 -25.59 -7.10 -18.30
N ILE A 254 -25.24 -6.51 -19.47
CA ILE A 254 -23.97 -5.79 -19.63
C ILE A 254 -23.84 -4.63 -18.64
N ASP A 255 -24.90 -3.88 -18.41
CA ASP A 255 -24.95 -2.81 -17.42
C ASP A 255 -24.67 -3.32 -16.01
N GLY A 256 -25.26 -4.46 -15.65
CA GLY A 256 -25.12 -5.06 -14.33
C GLY A 256 -23.77 -5.71 -14.07
N VAL A 257 -23.23 -6.47 -15.03
CA VAL A 257 -22.05 -7.33 -14.81
C VAL A 257 -20.76 -6.82 -15.44
N PHE A 258 -20.83 -5.82 -16.33
CA PHE A 258 -19.65 -5.22 -16.95
C PHE A 258 -19.48 -3.74 -16.56
N TRP A 259 -20.52 -2.91 -16.66
CA TRP A 259 -20.37 -1.47 -16.37
C TRP A 259 -20.43 -1.13 -14.88
N THR A 260 -21.43 -1.64 -14.17
CA THR A 260 -21.62 -1.36 -12.74
C THR A 260 -20.41 -1.72 -11.88
N PRO A 261 -19.77 -2.89 -12.04
CA PRO A 261 -18.62 -3.23 -11.23
C PRO A 261 -17.38 -2.37 -11.55
N GLN A 262 -17.23 -1.87 -12.79
CA GLN A 262 -16.17 -0.90 -13.14
C GLN A 262 -16.36 0.41 -12.40
N VAL A 263 -17.58 0.95 -12.35
CA VAL A 263 -17.88 2.20 -11.64
C VAL A 263 -17.64 2.05 -10.14
N ILE A 264 -18.18 0.97 -9.53
CA ILE A 264 -18.04 0.73 -8.09
C ILE A 264 -16.57 0.50 -7.74
N GLY A 265 -15.86 -0.32 -8.51
CA GLY A 265 -14.43 -0.56 -8.35
C GLY A 265 -13.60 0.71 -8.51
N GLY A 266 -13.84 1.50 -9.56
CA GLY A 266 -13.20 2.79 -9.79
C GLY A 266 -13.39 3.78 -8.63
N CYS A 267 -14.63 3.92 -8.14
CA CYS A 267 -14.94 4.71 -6.95
C CYS A 267 -14.19 4.18 -5.70
N GLY A 268 -14.10 2.86 -5.53
CA GLY A 268 -13.32 2.25 -4.47
C GLY A 268 -11.82 2.57 -4.57
N PHE A 269 -11.24 2.58 -5.77
CA PHE A 269 -9.86 3.02 -6.01
C PHE A 269 -9.64 4.48 -5.62
N VAL A 270 -10.60 5.36 -5.90
CA VAL A 270 -10.55 6.77 -5.46
C VAL A 270 -10.52 6.87 -3.93
N ILE A 271 -11.38 6.12 -3.24
CA ILE A 271 -11.45 6.11 -1.77
C ILE A 271 -10.14 5.57 -1.18
N ALA A 272 -9.66 4.42 -1.64
CA ALA A 272 -8.42 3.81 -1.17
C ALA A 272 -7.20 4.71 -1.39
N SER A 273 -7.14 5.38 -2.54
CA SER A 273 -6.09 6.33 -2.89
C SER A 273 -6.12 7.58 -2.01
N THR A 274 -7.31 8.10 -1.73
CA THR A 274 -7.50 9.23 -0.79
C THR A 274 -7.01 8.87 0.61
N LEU A 275 -7.36 7.69 1.12
CA LEU A 275 -6.90 7.21 2.42
C LEU A 275 -5.37 7.06 2.46
N THR A 276 -4.78 6.57 1.37
CA THR A 276 -3.32 6.45 1.22
C THR A 276 -2.63 7.82 1.25
N MET A 277 -3.20 8.83 0.58
CA MET A 277 -2.69 10.19 0.66
C MET A 277 -2.76 10.72 2.09
N ILE A 278 -3.93 10.61 2.73
CA ILE A 278 -4.18 11.09 4.09
C ILE A 278 -3.24 10.43 5.10
N GLU A 279 -2.90 9.13 4.93
CA GLU A 279 -1.94 8.43 5.80
C GLU A 279 -0.60 9.17 5.89
N THR A 280 -0.13 9.72 4.77
CA THR A 280 1.17 10.41 4.67
C THR A 280 1.15 11.89 5.04
N GLN A 281 -0.03 12.46 5.23
CA GLN A 281 -0.18 13.88 5.52
C GLN A 281 -0.09 14.15 7.02
N GLN A 282 0.42 15.34 7.38
CA GLN A 282 0.40 15.81 8.77
C GLN A 282 -1.02 16.16 9.23
N ARG A 283 -1.82 16.71 8.30
CA ARG A 283 -3.23 17.06 8.47
C ARG A 283 -3.96 16.73 7.19
N TRP A 284 -5.20 16.26 7.29
CA TRP A 284 -5.99 15.83 6.12
C TRP A 284 -6.10 16.88 5.00
N TYR A 285 -6.07 18.17 5.35
CA TYR A 285 -6.18 19.29 4.41
C TYR A 285 -4.84 19.87 3.94
N ILE A 286 -3.70 19.40 4.47
CA ILE A 286 -2.36 19.88 4.07
C ILE A 286 -1.70 18.78 3.24
N PRO A 287 -1.60 18.93 1.90
CA PRO A 287 -0.94 17.94 1.06
C PRO A 287 0.54 17.78 1.42
N ALA A 288 1.10 16.60 1.17
CA ALA A 288 2.50 16.28 1.46
C ALA A 288 3.29 15.98 0.18
N PRO A 289 3.48 16.97 -0.73
CA PRO A 289 4.06 16.73 -2.06
C PRO A 289 5.55 16.29 -2.00
N ALA A 290 6.23 16.46 -0.87
CA ALA A 290 7.58 15.93 -0.69
C ALA A 290 7.62 14.41 -0.39
N SER A 291 6.46 13.80 -0.08
CA SER A 291 6.36 12.39 0.27
C SER A 291 6.12 11.52 -0.97
N LEU A 292 6.95 10.48 -1.14
CA LEU A 292 6.74 9.46 -2.17
C LEU A 292 5.37 8.81 -2.02
N GLY A 293 5.01 8.44 -0.79
CA GLY A 293 3.72 7.80 -0.50
C GLY A 293 2.51 8.68 -0.84
N TRP A 294 2.65 10.00 -0.72
CA TRP A 294 1.61 10.94 -1.14
C TRP A 294 1.43 10.91 -2.66
N HIS A 295 2.53 10.89 -3.41
CA HIS A 295 2.49 10.77 -4.88
C HIS A 295 1.91 9.44 -5.34
N VAL A 296 2.23 8.32 -4.65
CA VAL A 296 1.59 7.02 -4.93
C VAL A 296 0.07 7.15 -4.81
N GLY A 297 -0.42 7.72 -3.70
CA GLY A 297 -1.85 7.94 -3.49
C GLY A 297 -2.45 8.92 -4.52
N PHE A 298 -1.79 10.02 -4.84
CA PHE A 298 -2.29 11.02 -5.78
C PHE A 298 -2.45 10.46 -7.20
N TRP A 299 -1.43 9.78 -7.72
CA TRP A 299 -1.49 9.21 -9.07
C TRP A 299 -2.49 8.06 -9.17
N ASN A 300 -2.62 7.24 -8.11
CA ASN A 300 -3.66 6.21 -8.05
C ASN A 300 -5.07 6.83 -7.93
N LEU A 301 -5.22 7.98 -7.27
CA LEU A 301 -6.49 8.72 -7.21
C LEU A 301 -6.89 9.18 -8.61
N VAL A 302 -5.95 9.80 -9.34
CA VAL A 302 -6.14 10.20 -10.74
C VAL A 302 -6.54 8.97 -11.56
N GLY A 303 -5.77 7.87 -11.47
CA GLY A 303 -6.11 6.59 -12.12
C GLY A 303 -7.52 6.08 -11.80
N GLY A 304 -7.89 6.05 -10.51
CA GLY A 304 -9.21 5.64 -10.05
C GLY A 304 -10.35 6.49 -10.62
N VAL A 305 -10.15 7.81 -10.73
CA VAL A 305 -11.12 8.71 -11.39
C VAL A 305 -11.28 8.33 -12.87
N GLY A 306 -10.19 8.04 -13.58
CA GLY A 306 -10.24 7.64 -14.99
C GLY A 306 -11.04 6.36 -15.19
N PHE A 307 -10.83 5.36 -14.33
CA PHE A 307 -11.55 4.09 -14.39
C PHE A 307 -13.00 4.17 -13.92
N ALA A 308 -13.31 5.05 -12.96
CA ALA A 308 -14.69 5.34 -12.60
C ALA A 308 -15.43 6.03 -13.76
N LEU A 309 -14.79 6.99 -14.44
CA LEU A 309 -15.35 7.69 -15.58
C LEU A 309 -15.53 6.78 -16.79
N CYS A 310 -14.56 5.91 -17.11
CA CYS A 310 -14.70 5.00 -18.25
C CYS A 310 -15.91 4.07 -18.08
N GLY A 311 -16.09 3.52 -16.87
CA GLY A 311 -17.26 2.71 -16.54
C GLY A 311 -18.57 3.51 -16.57
N ALA A 312 -18.58 4.74 -16.05
CA ALA A 312 -19.78 5.56 -15.96
C ALA A 312 -20.26 6.03 -17.35
N LEU A 313 -19.32 6.33 -18.25
CA LEU A 313 -19.63 6.64 -19.66
C LEU A 313 -20.01 5.38 -20.46
N GLY A 314 -19.62 4.19 -19.97
CA GLY A 314 -19.88 2.89 -20.57
C GLY A 314 -21.36 2.59 -20.84
N TYR A 315 -22.26 3.08 -19.99
CA TYR A 315 -23.71 2.89 -20.16
C TYR A 315 -24.29 3.56 -21.41
N ALA A 316 -23.62 4.59 -21.93
CA ALA A 316 -24.11 5.40 -23.04
C ALA A 316 -23.20 5.32 -24.28
N LEU A 317 -22.40 4.24 -24.42
CA LEU A 317 -21.48 4.08 -25.55
C LEU A 317 -22.18 4.06 -26.91
N ASN A 318 -23.40 3.51 -26.97
CA ASN A 318 -24.18 3.42 -28.20
C ASN A 318 -24.93 4.72 -28.54
N ASP A 319 -24.95 5.69 -27.62
CA ASP A 319 -25.72 6.93 -27.80
C ASP A 319 -24.93 7.98 -28.59
N SER A 320 -23.60 7.97 -28.49
CA SER A 320 -22.73 8.94 -29.18
C SER A 320 -21.28 8.49 -29.28
N ASN A 321 -20.69 8.65 -30.47
CA ASN A 321 -19.25 8.45 -30.69
C ASN A 321 -18.38 9.32 -29.75
N GLY A 322 -18.89 10.48 -29.33
CA GLY A 322 -18.20 11.34 -28.36
C GLY A 322 -18.11 10.73 -26.97
N ILE A 323 -19.12 9.95 -26.56
CA ILE A 323 -19.10 9.23 -25.27
C ILE A 323 -18.12 8.06 -25.34
N ALA A 324 -18.13 7.30 -26.44
CA ALA A 324 -17.17 6.23 -26.66
C ALA A 324 -15.72 6.71 -26.68
N TYR A 325 -15.47 7.86 -27.31
CA TYR A 325 -14.19 8.55 -27.25
C TYR A 325 -13.78 8.88 -25.81
N GLN A 326 -14.68 9.49 -25.02
CA GLN A 326 -14.36 9.91 -23.65
C GLN A 326 -14.17 8.74 -22.70
N SER A 327 -14.92 7.64 -22.87
CA SER A 327 -14.73 6.42 -22.09
C SER A 327 -13.35 5.82 -22.34
N SER A 328 -12.99 5.62 -23.62
CA SER A 328 -11.69 5.08 -24.02
C SER A 328 -10.52 5.99 -23.64
N CYS A 329 -10.68 7.31 -23.81
CA CYS A 329 -9.71 8.30 -23.36
C CYS A 329 -9.50 8.24 -21.83
N SER A 330 -10.59 8.06 -21.06
CA SER A 330 -10.52 7.94 -19.61
C SER A 330 -9.75 6.71 -19.14
N THR A 331 -9.96 5.58 -19.81
CA THR A 331 -9.13 4.38 -19.60
C THR A 331 -7.66 4.67 -19.93
N PHE A 332 -7.38 5.36 -21.03
CA PHE A 332 -6.02 5.65 -21.48
C PHE A 332 -5.23 6.48 -20.46
N TRP A 333 -5.72 7.67 -20.09
CA TRP A 333 -4.98 8.51 -19.14
C TRP A 333 -5.00 7.93 -17.71
N GLY A 334 -6.08 7.25 -17.32
CA GLY A 334 -6.18 6.58 -16.02
C GLY A 334 -5.13 5.48 -15.86
N SER A 335 -4.87 4.73 -16.94
CA SER A 335 -3.84 3.67 -16.98
C SER A 335 -2.43 4.23 -16.79
N TRP A 336 -2.11 5.35 -17.44
CA TRP A 336 -0.83 6.04 -17.25
C TRP A 336 -0.66 6.56 -15.82
N ALA A 337 -1.73 7.08 -15.22
CA ALA A 337 -1.69 7.54 -13.84
C ALA A 337 -1.39 6.39 -12.86
N PHE A 338 -2.04 5.23 -13.00
CA PHE A 338 -1.69 4.03 -12.22
C PHE A 338 -0.25 3.57 -12.45
N LEU A 339 0.26 3.65 -13.69
CA LEU A 339 1.65 3.31 -13.99
C LEU A 339 2.63 4.24 -13.27
N ILE A 340 2.38 5.56 -13.27
CA ILE A 340 3.23 6.51 -12.54
C ILE A 340 3.20 6.22 -11.04
N GLY A 341 2.01 6.04 -10.46
CA GLY A 341 1.85 5.74 -9.03
C GLY A 341 2.57 4.45 -8.61
N SER A 342 2.43 3.39 -9.39
CA SER A 342 3.06 2.09 -9.12
C SER A 342 4.59 2.10 -9.31
N VAL A 343 5.12 2.83 -10.30
CA VAL A 343 6.58 3.01 -10.47
C VAL A 343 7.18 3.79 -9.29
N ILE A 344 6.49 4.82 -8.79
CA ILE A 344 6.91 5.54 -7.57
C ILE A 344 6.89 4.60 -6.36
N GLN A 345 5.86 3.75 -6.25
CA GLN A 345 5.78 2.74 -5.19
C GLN A 345 6.90 1.70 -5.29
N TRP A 346 7.29 1.30 -6.50
CA TRP A 346 8.44 0.42 -6.73
C TRP A 346 9.73 1.10 -6.28
N TYR A 347 9.95 2.35 -6.69
CA TYR A 347 11.08 3.14 -6.22
C TYR A 347 11.11 3.26 -4.68
N GLU A 348 9.96 3.49 -4.04
CA GLU A 348 9.83 3.55 -2.58
C GLU A 348 10.19 2.20 -1.91
N SER A 349 9.75 1.08 -2.48
CA SER A 349 9.94 -0.26 -1.88
C SER A 349 11.41 -0.69 -1.78
N VAL A 350 12.25 -0.25 -2.71
CA VAL A 350 13.68 -0.59 -2.79
C VAL A 350 14.61 0.50 -2.23
N ASN A 351 14.03 1.59 -1.71
CA ASN A 351 14.77 2.71 -1.13
C ASN A 351 14.27 3.01 0.30
N PRO A 352 14.95 2.48 1.34
CA PRO A 352 14.59 2.72 2.74
C PRO A 352 14.70 4.20 3.12
N VAL A 353 14.10 4.57 4.26
CA VAL A 353 14.22 5.93 4.82
C VAL A 353 15.65 6.16 5.30
N GLU A 354 16.15 7.38 5.13
CA GLU A 354 17.42 7.79 5.72
C GLU A 354 17.19 7.99 7.23
N ASN A 355 17.73 7.10 8.06
CA ASN A 355 17.78 7.30 9.50
C ASN A 355 18.82 8.40 9.76
N GLY A 356 18.36 9.59 10.13
CA GLY A 356 19.18 10.77 10.42
C GLY A 356 20.11 10.60 11.62
#